data_AF-A0AAN6KDS3-F1
#
_entry.id   AF-A0AAN6KDS3-F1
#
_cell.length_a   1.000
_cell.length_b   1.000
_cell.length_c   1.000
_cell.angle_alpha   90.00
_cell.angle_beta   90.00
_cell.angle_gamma   90.00
#
_symmetry.space_group_name_H-M   'P 1'
#
loop_
_entity.id
_entity.type
_entity.pdbx_description
1 polymer ?
#
loop_
_entity_poly.entity_id
_entity_poly.type
_entity_poly.pdbx_seq_one_letter_code
_entity_poly.pdbx_strand_id
1 'polypeptide(L)'
;MRRSPATKDRHYQERKRGLNAEEAKQHRNWKDYESAQLLNALKRSCREDPTLVMTPKAGAQFIADFAELAGAARGRNVVDLDKYRELVRRSGIPHDELTMLQSLLMAYDGFAGKKLLFTRSADGDEEATIRICNHALLGSKTQPGILRSAEINFERGRLREIAGKGESPRAMVLEGKIARVLGQEDYAIQLWEQAMGAAVALSEAEAAAFDLFGSKGLAALMRSRERDAIELSSPWVELTLVRYDRYVRLAERREAALALAENDRARQAMEVGCSLDDPESHYHAAHLFKTMNEDGSTIYTSSWLYHMTKAAASGQPIAAHQLTIFYAESGWKYIEDEPPDHLKPTPFDSYPAAEGTNPSDSGFLPTLRRLLGYDDSESSTSSPSSSSRPAVQESDAMFHTAVFPHHPLGRWALAFRWADVAVARRYAPAFLYRAKMLLQETLWAEAQAPVAAQQMTEERYSYASKADHEAGIFKTEAKPSTDSADDDDSGSATPAAQDPPNPSYDPAEARRWLTHAFYATQAHELRRFLIASSLRKGSGKRLHEGSALLDIEDVGSADDLRRDKYPPGTPPHVTVWLEDTHVREMYEHEVDEMVAEIRRICDERGWDLVDEEGDGGLLYKARGTRGAATGT
;
A
#
# COMPACT_ATOMS: atom_id res chain seq x y z
N MET A 1 38.01 24.83 -5.50
CA MET A 1 36.93 24.47 -4.55
C MET A 1 35.63 25.14 -4.98
N ARG A 2 34.68 24.37 -5.54
CA ARG A 2 33.33 24.89 -5.85
C ARG A 2 32.52 24.93 -4.55
N ARG A 3 31.99 26.11 -4.19
CA ARG A 3 31.10 26.31 -3.02
C ARG A 3 29.84 25.46 -3.17
N SER A 4 29.36 24.83 -2.09
CA SER A 4 28.12 24.03 -2.12
C SER A 4 26.92 24.91 -2.53
N PRO A 5 25.93 24.38 -3.27
CA PRO A 5 24.76 25.14 -3.72
C PRO A 5 24.05 25.89 -2.58
N ALA A 6 23.89 25.23 -1.42
CA ALA A 6 23.24 25.78 -0.23
C ALA A 6 23.94 27.03 0.35
N THR A 7 25.25 27.17 0.19
CA THR A 7 25.97 28.38 0.63
C THR A 7 25.84 29.58 -0.28
N LYS A 8 25.43 29.38 -1.55
CA LYS A 8 25.17 30.50 -2.46
C LYS A 8 23.88 31.24 -2.10
N ASP A 9 22.88 30.54 -1.59
CA ASP A 9 21.55 31.11 -1.31
C ASP A 9 21.55 32.06 -0.10
N ARG A 10 22.22 31.67 0.99
CA ARG A 10 22.42 32.57 2.15
C ARG A 10 23.25 33.80 1.78
N HIS A 11 24.24 33.64 0.90
CA HIS A 11 25.10 34.75 0.45
C HIS A 11 24.37 35.77 -0.42
N TYR A 12 23.29 35.36 -1.10
CA TYR A 12 22.39 36.24 -1.86
C TYR A 12 21.37 36.92 -0.93
N GLN A 13 20.87 36.22 0.10
CA GLN A 13 19.96 36.77 1.11
C GLN A 13 20.65 37.78 2.07
N GLU A 14 21.89 37.50 2.51
CA GLU A 14 22.66 38.40 3.39
C GLU A 14 23.22 39.63 2.63
N ARG A 15 23.59 39.49 1.35
CA ARG A 15 24.15 40.62 0.56
C ARG A 15 23.11 41.62 0.06
N LYS A 16 21.83 41.23 -0.08
CA LYS A 16 20.77 42.15 -0.54
C LYS A 16 20.19 43.01 0.59
N ARG A 17 20.57 42.77 1.85
CA ARG A 17 19.99 43.40 3.04
C ARG A 17 20.94 44.41 3.68
N GLY A 18 21.18 45.52 2.99
CA GLY A 18 21.31 46.80 3.69
C GLY A 18 19.90 47.25 4.07
N LEU A 19 19.32 46.63 5.10
CA LEU A 19 17.93 46.89 5.52
C LEU A 19 17.83 48.31 6.09
N ASN A 20 16.86 49.08 5.61
CA ASN A 20 16.49 50.34 6.27
C ASN A 20 15.97 50.05 7.69
N ALA A 21 16.00 51.04 8.58
CA ALA A 21 15.64 50.87 10.00
C ALA A 21 14.24 50.26 10.21
N GLU A 22 13.29 50.58 9.33
CA GLU A 22 11.94 50.01 9.36
C GLU A 22 11.91 48.54 8.90
N GLU A 23 12.63 48.19 7.85
CA GLU A 23 12.73 46.81 7.37
C GLU A 23 13.49 45.92 8.37
N ALA A 24 14.50 46.49 9.05
CA ALA A 24 15.20 45.81 10.14
C ALA A 24 14.28 45.54 11.34
N LYS A 25 13.36 46.48 11.65
CA LYS A 25 12.34 46.31 12.68
C LYS A 25 11.30 45.26 12.27
N GLN A 26 10.81 45.30 11.04
CA GLN A 26 9.90 44.28 10.49
C GLN A 26 10.54 42.88 10.51
N HIS A 27 11.81 42.78 10.15
CA HIS A 27 12.55 41.53 10.18
C HIS A 27 12.77 40.99 11.60
N ARG A 28 13.01 41.86 12.60
CA ARG A 28 13.04 41.45 14.01
C ARG A 28 11.69 40.93 14.47
N ASN A 29 10.61 41.67 14.21
CA ASN A 29 9.25 41.26 14.54
C ASN A 29 8.88 39.91 13.90
N TRP A 30 9.31 39.69 12.66
CA TRP A 30 9.10 38.42 11.95
C TRP A 30 9.89 37.28 12.60
N LYS A 31 11.16 37.49 12.96
CA LYS A 31 11.95 36.49 13.71
C LYS A 31 11.35 36.15 15.07
N ASP A 32 10.84 37.16 15.78
CA ASP A 32 10.19 36.97 17.08
C ASP A 32 8.89 36.17 16.91
N TYR A 33 8.14 36.44 15.84
CA TYR A 33 6.95 35.66 15.46
C TYR A 33 7.28 34.20 15.12
N GLU A 34 8.33 33.95 14.33
CA GLU A 34 8.78 32.59 14.01
C GLU A 34 9.23 31.81 15.24
N SER A 35 9.99 32.47 16.12
CA SER A 35 10.45 31.89 17.38
C SER A 35 9.26 31.53 18.28
N ALA A 36 8.22 32.38 18.31
CA ALA A 36 6.99 32.11 19.04
C ALA A 36 6.18 30.95 18.42
N GLN A 37 6.11 30.86 17.09
CA GLN A 37 5.47 29.74 16.40
C GLN A 37 6.17 28.40 16.68
N LEU A 38 7.50 28.37 16.56
CA LEU A 38 8.29 27.18 16.86
C LEU A 38 8.06 26.72 18.31
N LEU A 39 8.09 27.64 19.27
CA LEU A 39 7.83 27.33 20.67
C LEU A 39 6.40 26.79 20.88
N ASN A 40 5.41 27.32 20.16
CA ASN A 40 4.03 26.84 20.23
C ASN A 40 3.86 25.46 19.59
N ALA A 41 4.57 25.18 18.49
CA ALA A 41 4.61 23.85 17.89
C ALA A 41 5.22 22.82 18.86
N LEU A 42 6.37 23.14 19.48
CA LEU A 42 6.99 22.30 20.49
C LEU A 42 6.08 22.06 21.70
N LYS A 43 5.37 23.10 22.17
CA LYS A 43 4.37 22.94 23.25
C LYS A 43 3.22 22.01 22.85
N ARG A 44 2.82 22.01 21.58
CA ARG A 44 1.77 21.12 21.07
C ARG A 44 2.28 19.69 21.02
N SER A 45 3.44 19.44 20.43
CA SER A 45 4.05 18.11 20.37
C SER A 45 4.27 17.50 21.77
N CYS A 46 4.81 18.26 22.73
CA CYS A 46 4.96 17.79 24.11
C CYS A 46 3.64 17.60 24.88
N ARG A 47 2.51 18.12 24.38
CA ARG A 47 1.17 17.87 24.95
C ARG A 47 0.51 16.65 24.33
N GLU A 48 0.70 16.46 23.03
CA GLU A 48 0.16 15.34 22.27
C GLU A 48 0.90 14.04 22.63
N ASP A 49 2.20 14.12 22.88
CA ASP A 49 3.01 12.99 23.35
C ASP A 49 3.56 13.23 24.76
N PRO A 50 2.92 12.68 25.82
CA PRO A 50 3.36 12.82 27.19
C PRO A 50 4.61 11.99 27.53
N THR A 51 5.14 11.20 26.57
CA THR A 51 6.32 10.35 26.77
C THR A 51 7.63 11.07 26.44
N LEU A 52 7.56 12.26 25.83
CA LEU A 52 8.71 13.10 25.54
C LEU A 52 9.39 13.62 26.83
N VAL A 53 10.69 13.41 26.93
CA VAL A 53 11.54 13.86 28.05
C VAL A 53 11.93 15.33 27.87
N MET A 54 12.12 15.79 26.64
CA MET A 54 12.50 17.16 26.34
C MET A 54 11.39 18.15 26.73
N THR A 55 11.81 19.24 27.40
CA THR A 55 10.92 20.39 27.60
C THR A 55 10.87 21.29 26.37
N PRO A 56 9.75 21.95 26.05
CA PRO A 56 9.66 22.86 24.91
C PRO A 56 10.72 23.96 24.90
N LYS A 57 11.17 24.41 26.09
CA LYS A 57 12.25 25.39 26.23
C LYS A 57 13.62 24.80 25.86
N ALA A 58 13.89 23.56 26.28
CA ALA A 58 15.13 22.87 25.93
C ALA A 58 15.22 22.64 24.41
N GLY A 59 14.12 22.22 23.77
CA GLY A 59 14.07 22.06 22.31
C GLY A 59 14.29 23.37 21.55
N ALA A 60 13.63 24.46 21.97
CA ALA A 60 13.82 25.76 21.37
C ALA A 60 15.27 26.28 21.54
N GLN A 61 15.88 26.06 22.71
CA GLN A 61 17.28 26.43 22.96
C GLN A 61 18.25 25.60 22.11
N PHE A 62 18.03 24.28 22.01
CA PHE A 62 18.84 23.41 21.16
C PHE A 62 18.80 23.86 19.70
N ILE A 63 17.60 24.17 19.18
CA ILE A 63 17.44 24.66 17.82
C ILE A 63 18.21 25.97 17.59
N ALA A 64 18.11 26.92 18.53
CA ALA A 64 18.84 28.19 18.44
C ALA A 64 20.36 27.98 18.45
N ASP A 65 20.87 27.20 19.40
CA ASP A 65 22.30 26.89 19.53
C ASP A 65 22.83 26.12 18.30
N PHE A 66 22.05 25.18 17.77
CA PHE A 66 22.41 24.44 16.58
C PHE A 66 22.41 25.32 15.34
N ALA A 67 21.46 26.25 15.20
CA ALA A 67 21.42 27.20 14.09
C ALA A 67 22.67 28.10 14.06
N GLU A 68 23.22 28.46 15.22
CA GLU A 68 24.50 29.17 15.31
C GLU A 68 25.68 28.32 14.82
N LEU A 69 25.78 27.06 15.26
CA LEU A 69 26.79 26.11 14.78
C LEU A 69 26.68 25.88 13.27
N ALA A 70 25.46 25.70 12.77
CA ALA A 70 25.15 25.56 11.35
C ALA A 70 25.58 26.80 10.56
N GLY A 71 25.38 27.99 11.14
CA GLY A 71 25.78 29.27 10.57
C GLY A 71 27.28 29.52 10.58
N ALA A 72 28.02 28.91 11.51
CA ALA A 72 29.49 28.96 11.58
C ALA A 72 30.14 27.97 10.60
N ALA A 73 29.54 26.79 10.40
CA ALA A 73 30.01 25.74 9.48
C ALA A 73 29.67 26.03 8.00
N ARG A 74 29.96 27.25 7.53
CA ARG A 74 29.65 27.71 6.16
C ARG A 74 30.47 26.92 5.14
N GLY A 75 29.79 26.24 4.22
CA GLY A 75 30.40 25.57 3.06
C GLY A 75 30.58 24.07 3.21
N ARG A 76 30.33 23.53 4.41
CA ARG A 76 30.32 22.11 4.72
C ARG A 76 28.88 21.65 4.96
N ASN A 77 28.57 20.38 4.69
CA ASN A 77 27.26 19.81 5.00
C ASN A 77 27.11 19.49 6.50
N VAL A 78 28.23 19.21 7.17
CA VAL A 78 28.30 18.79 8.56
C VAL A 78 28.83 19.94 9.44
N VAL A 79 28.31 20.09 10.65
CA VAL A 79 28.90 21.00 11.66
C VAL A 79 30.09 20.35 12.36
N ASP A 80 30.80 21.10 13.20
CA ASP A 80 31.88 20.54 14.02
C ASP A 80 31.31 19.47 14.97
N LEU A 81 31.76 18.22 14.82
CA LEU A 81 31.23 17.06 15.55
C LEU A 81 31.48 17.15 17.06
N ASP A 82 32.62 17.70 17.49
CA ASP A 82 32.92 17.82 18.90
C ASP A 82 32.00 18.85 19.57
N LYS A 83 31.74 19.96 18.88
CA LYS A 83 30.78 20.97 19.33
C LYS A 83 29.34 20.46 19.33
N TYR A 84 29.00 19.64 18.34
CA TYR A 84 27.69 19.00 18.26
C TYR A 84 27.47 18.02 19.42
N ARG A 85 28.43 17.13 19.68
CA ARG A 85 28.36 16.19 20.82
C ARG A 85 28.23 16.90 22.15
N GLU A 86 28.98 17.99 22.34
CA GLU A 86 28.87 18.82 23.53
C GLU A 86 27.50 19.50 23.64
N LEU A 87 26.94 19.97 22.53
CA LEU A 87 25.59 20.54 22.50
C LEU A 87 24.53 19.50 22.90
N VAL A 88 24.58 18.30 22.31
CA VAL A 88 23.67 17.19 22.64
C VAL A 88 23.79 16.83 24.11
N ARG A 89 25.02 16.64 24.62
CA ARG A 89 25.30 16.32 26.02
C ARG A 89 24.76 17.38 26.98
N ARG A 90 24.94 18.67 26.66
CA ARG A 90 24.45 19.79 27.48
C ARG A 90 22.92 19.90 27.45
N SER A 91 22.31 19.60 26.32
CA SER A 91 20.85 19.71 26.14
C SER A 91 20.08 18.63 26.90
N GLY A 92 20.69 17.46 27.15
CA GLY A 92 20.06 16.33 27.81
C GLY A 92 18.88 15.72 27.03
N ILE A 93 18.77 16.05 25.74
CA ILE A 93 17.70 15.58 24.86
C ILE A 93 18.07 14.16 24.39
N PRO A 94 17.17 13.17 24.56
CA PRO A 94 17.39 11.82 24.03
C PRO A 94 17.62 11.83 22.52
N HIS A 95 18.37 10.85 22.00
CA HIS A 95 18.73 10.81 20.58
C HIS A 95 17.49 10.74 19.68
N ASP A 96 16.49 9.97 20.09
CA ASP A 96 15.22 9.80 19.37
C ASP A 96 14.46 11.13 19.25
N GLU A 97 14.50 11.97 20.28
CA GLU A 97 13.84 13.29 20.25
C GLU A 97 14.57 14.32 19.39
N LEU A 98 15.85 14.09 19.05
CA LEU A 98 16.58 14.91 18.07
C LEU A 98 16.03 14.74 16.65
N THR A 99 15.38 13.61 16.35
CA THR A 99 14.67 13.38 15.09
C THR A 99 13.49 14.29 14.93
N MET A 100 12.64 14.37 15.96
CA MET A 100 11.51 15.29 15.97
C MET A 100 11.97 16.75 15.78
N LEU A 101 13.05 17.15 16.45
CA LEU A 101 13.64 18.49 16.27
C LEU A 101 14.19 18.70 14.86
N GLN A 102 14.78 17.67 14.24
CA GLN A 102 15.24 17.71 12.86
C GLN A 102 14.08 17.90 11.88
N SER A 103 12.98 17.16 12.03
CA SER A 103 11.77 17.31 11.19
C SER A 103 11.11 18.69 11.36
N LEU A 104 11.03 19.19 12.60
CA LEU A 104 10.58 20.55 12.86
C LEU A 104 11.49 21.58 12.17
N LEU A 105 12.81 21.45 12.33
CA LEU A 105 13.76 22.32 11.66
C LEU A 105 13.61 22.26 10.13
N MET A 106 13.34 21.11 9.53
CA MET A 106 13.09 21.02 8.09
C MET A 106 11.92 21.90 7.62
N ALA A 107 10.90 22.09 8.46
CA ALA A 107 9.73 22.93 8.16
C ALA A 107 9.96 24.44 8.40
N TYR A 108 10.80 24.82 9.38
CA TYR A 108 11.04 26.22 9.75
C TYR A 108 12.34 26.80 9.17
N ASP A 109 13.45 26.05 9.22
CA ASP A 109 14.75 26.40 8.65
C ASP A 109 15.36 25.16 7.98
N GLY A 110 14.93 24.89 6.74
CA GLY A 110 15.36 23.73 5.98
C GLY A 110 16.88 23.60 5.81
N PHE A 111 17.63 24.70 5.89
CA PHE A 111 19.09 24.66 5.88
C PHE A 111 19.65 24.10 7.18
N ALA A 112 19.18 24.58 8.33
CA ALA A 112 19.57 24.04 9.63
C ALA A 112 19.09 22.60 9.80
N GLY A 113 17.85 22.29 9.40
CA GLY A 113 17.31 20.92 9.44
C GLY A 113 18.16 19.92 8.63
N LYS A 114 18.52 20.28 7.39
CA LYS A 114 19.38 19.43 6.55
C LYS A 114 20.76 19.26 7.18
N LYS A 115 21.36 20.33 7.71
CA LYS A 115 22.65 20.24 8.40
C LYS A 115 22.59 19.34 9.63
N LEU A 116 21.50 19.39 10.39
CA LEU A 116 21.31 18.51 11.54
C LEU A 116 21.27 17.05 11.11
N LEU A 117 20.49 16.73 10.07
CA LEU A 117 20.42 15.38 9.50
C LEU A 117 21.79 14.85 9.06
N PHE A 118 22.54 15.63 8.27
CA PHE A 118 23.89 15.26 7.83
C PHE A 118 24.89 15.16 8.99
N THR A 119 24.75 16.01 10.01
CA THR A 119 25.62 15.96 11.20
C THR A 119 25.35 14.72 12.03
N ARG A 120 24.08 14.32 12.21
CA ARG A 120 23.71 13.08 12.88
C ARG A 120 24.26 11.86 12.16
N SER A 121 24.06 11.78 10.84
CA SER A 121 24.68 10.71 10.02
C SER A 121 26.19 10.67 10.22
N ALA A 122 26.85 11.83 10.24
CA ALA A 122 28.29 11.93 10.46
C ALA A 122 28.73 11.52 11.89
N ASP A 123 27.86 11.69 12.89
CA ASP A 123 28.10 11.29 14.28
C ASP A 123 27.97 9.77 14.50
N GLY A 124 27.33 9.05 13.56
CA GLY A 124 27.17 7.60 13.62
C GLY A 124 25.73 7.13 13.68
N ASP A 125 24.76 8.03 13.51
CA ASP A 125 23.34 7.69 13.44
C ASP A 125 23.01 6.96 12.13
N GLU A 126 22.66 5.67 12.25
CA GLU A 126 22.34 4.81 11.11
C GLU A 126 21.05 5.25 10.41
N GLU A 127 20.03 5.66 11.17
CA GLU A 127 18.73 6.10 10.63
C GLU A 127 18.87 7.39 9.84
N ALA A 128 19.65 8.35 10.36
CA ALA A 128 19.96 9.56 9.61
C ALA A 128 20.67 9.25 8.27
N THR A 129 21.53 8.23 8.25
CA THR A 129 22.23 7.79 7.04
C THR A 129 21.27 7.14 6.04
N ILE A 130 20.37 6.28 6.52
CA ILE A 130 19.32 5.63 5.73
C ILE A 130 18.41 6.69 5.11
N ARG A 131 17.92 7.66 5.89
CA ARG A 131 17.08 8.78 5.40
C ARG A 131 17.75 9.55 4.27
N ILE A 132 18.99 10.00 4.45
CA ILE A 132 19.71 10.76 3.43
C ILE A 132 19.83 9.95 2.13
N CYS A 133 20.21 8.68 2.24
CA CYS A 133 20.39 7.82 1.07
C CYS A 133 19.05 7.45 0.41
N ASN A 134 17.97 7.33 1.18
CA ASN A 134 16.63 7.08 0.65
C ASN A 134 16.13 8.29 -0.14
N HIS A 135 16.21 9.50 0.41
CA HIS A 135 15.94 10.74 -0.35
C HIS A 135 16.81 10.83 -1.61
N ALA A 136 18.07 10.41 -1.55
CA ALA A 136 18.93 10.35 -2.74
C ALA A 136 18.42 9.37 -3.80
N LEU A 137 17.92 8.21 -3.38
CA LEU A 137 17.34 7.19 -4.24
C LEU A 137 16.05 7.69 -4.91
N LEU A 138 15.14 8.30 -4.15
CA LEU A 138 13.92 8.89 -4.69
C LEU A 138 14.23 10.01 -5.70
N GLY A 139 15.12 10.95 -5.32
CA GLY A 139 15.61 11.99 -6.21
C GLY A 139 16.28 11.48 -7.49
N SER A 140 16.80 10.25 -7.50
CA SER A 140 17.48 9.66 -8.66
C SER A 140 16.58 9.42 -9.86
N LYS A 141 15.26 9.22 -9.66
CA LYS A 141 14.29 9.06 -10.75
C LYS A 141 14.25 10.28 -11.67
N THR A 142 14.60 11.45 -11.13
CA THR A 142 14.51 12.74 -11.86
C THR A 142 15.87 13.37 -12.12
N GLN A 143 16.84 13.09 -11.24
CA GLN A 143 18.24 13.45 -11.42
C GLN A 143 19.11 12.19 -11.31
N PRO A 144 19.28 11.44 -12.41
CA PRO A 144 20.03 10.17 -12.39
C PRO A 144 21.48 10.28 -11.88
N GLY A 145 22.06 11.49 -11.90
CA GLY A 145 23.40 11.76 -11.38
C GLY A 145 23.50 11.92 -9.86
N ILE A 146 22.39 12.03 -9.13
CA ILE A 146 22.40 12.38 -7.69
C ILE A 146 23.07 11.30 -6.83
N LEU A 147 22.85 10.02 -7.17
CA LEU A 147 23.47 8.86 -6.50
C LEU A 147 24.99 8.79 -6.70
N ARG A 148 25.51 9.50 -7.71
CA ARG A 148 26.95 9.62 -8.01
C ARG A 148 27.51 10.97 -7.60
N SER A 149 26.71 11.81 -6.95
CA SER A 149 27.12 13.15 -6.56
C SER A 149 28.11 13.11 -5.40
N ALA A 150 29.05 14.06 -5.39
CA ALA A 150 29.98 14.23 -4.27
C ALA A 150 29.28 14.62 -2.96
N GLU A 151 28.01 15.03 -3.02
CA GLU A 151 27.22 15.44 -1.86
C GLU A 151 26.76 14.26 -1.01
N ILE A 152 26.54 13.09 -1.63
CA ILE A 152 25.96 11.90 -0.98
C ILE A 152 26.97 10.75 -0.94
N ASN A 153 28.09 10.86 -1.66
CA ASN A 153 29.10 9.80 -1.74
C ASN A 153 29.66 9.40 -0.36
N PHE A 154 29.73 10.33 0.59
CA PHE A 154 30.20 10.04 1.95
C PHE A 154 29.18 9.20 2.71
N GLU A 155 27.91 9.59 2.66
CA GLU A 155 26.78 8.91 3.29
C GLU A 155 26.52 7.54 2.65
N ARG A 156 26.71 7.42 1.33
CA ARG A 156 26.72 6.13 0.64
C ARG A 156 27.83 5.20 1.12
N GLY A 157 29.02 5.74 1.40
CA GLY A 157 30.11 4.98 2.00
C GLY A 157 29.69 4.39 3.35
N ARG A 158 29.08 5.19 4.21
CA ARG A 158 28.54 4.74 5.51
C ARG A 158 27.40 3.74 5.35
N LEU A 159 26.47 3.96 4.43
CA LEU A 159 25.39 3.01 4.18
C LEU A 159 25.95 1.63 3.82
N ARG A 160 26.98 1.56 2.98
CA ARG A 160 27.67 0.31 2.64
C ARG A 160 28.37 -0.32 3.84
N GLU A 161 28.99 0.48 4.70
CA GLU A 161 29.59 -0.02 5.95
C GLU A 161 28.52 -0.60 6.88
N ILE A 162 27.38 0.08 7.05
CA ILE A 162 26.25 -0.39 7.88
C ILE A 162 25.65 -1.67 7.29
N ALA A 163 25.35 -1.67 5.98
CA ALA A 163 24.82 -2.84 5.28
C ALA A 163 25.80 -4.02 5.33
N GLY A 164 27.10 -3.76 5.21
CA GLY A 164 28.16 -4.77 5.26
C GLY A 164 28.32 -5.46 6.62
N LYS A 165 27.80 -4.88 7.71
CA LYS A 165 27.76 -5.57 9.02
C LYS A 165 26.71 -6.69 9.07
N GLY A 166 25.69 -6.65 8.21
CA GLY A 166 24.62 -7.65 8.17
C GLY A 166 23.59 -7.53 9.30
N GLU A 167 23.68 -6.53 10.17
CA GLU A 167 22.80 -6.38 11.34
C GLU A 167 21.51 -5.58 11.03
N SER A 168 21.58 -4.63 10.10
CA SER A 168 20.46 -3.74 9.76
C SER A 168 19.79 -4.17 8.44
N PRO A 169 18.64 -4.88 8.49
CA PRO A 169 17.92 -5.29 7.28
C PRO A 169 17.52 -4.09 6.42
N ARG A 170 17.15 -2.97 7.04
CA ARG A 170 16.77 -1.73 6.33
C ARG A 170 17.92 -1.14 5.52
N ALA A 171 19.12 -1.09 6.10
CA ALA A 171 20.31 -0.59 5.39
C ALA A 171 20.66 -1.48 4.19
N MET A 172 20.57 -2.80 4.36
CA MET A 172 20.80 -3.76 3.28
C MET A 172 19.77 -3.61 2.15
N VAL A 173 18.48 -3.44 2.50
CA VAL A 173 17.43 -3.18 1.50
C VAL A 173 17.72 -1.92 0.70
N LEU A 174 18.04 -0.81 1.38
CA LEU A 174 18.30 0.46 0.71
C LEU A 174 19.55 0.43 -0.18
N GLU A 175 20.67 -0.14 0.28
CA GLU A 175 21.86 -0.29 -0.58
C GLU A 175 21.56 -1.21 -1.76
N GLY A 176 20.76 -2.27 -1.59
CA GLY A 176 20.31 -3.11 -2.69
C GLY A 176 19.46 -2.35 -3.71
N LYS A 177 18.54 -1.48 -3.27
CA LYS A 177 17.76 -0.61 -4.17
C LYS A 177 18.67 0.34 -4.96
N ILE A 178 19.63 0.97 -4.28
CA ILE A 178 20.62 1.85 -4.92
C ILE A 178 21.50 1.05 -5.91
N ALA A 179 21.93 -0.16 -5.55
CA ALA A 179 22.70 -1.05 -6.41
C ALA A 179 21.92 -1.43 -7.67
N ARG A 180 20.63 -1.77 -7.54
CA ARG A 180 19.74 -2.06 -8.67
C ARG A 180 19.63 -0.86 -9.62
N VAL A 181 19.40 0.35 -9.11
CA VAL A 181 19.35 1.58 -9.93
C VAL A 181 20.69 1.84 -10.65
N LEU A 182 21.81 1.44 -10.05
CA LEU A 182 23.14 1.56 -10.65
C LEU A 182 23.49 0.42 -11.63
N GLY A 183 22.59 -0.53 -11.85
CA GLY A 183 22.78 -1.67 -12.75
C GLY A 183 23.51 -2.87 -12.12
N GLN A 184 23.62 -2.92 -10.79
CA GLN A 184 24.28 -3.98 -10.03
C GLN A 184 23.25 -4.96 -9.45
N GLU A 185 22.46 -5.59 -10.32
CA GLU A 185 21.30 -6.39 -9.92
C GLU A 185 21.67 -7.64 -9.11
N ASP A 186 22.74 -8.36 -9.48
CA ASP A 186 23.17 -9.55 -8.71
C ASP A 186 23.64 -9.20 -7.30
N TYR A 187 24.29 -8.05 -7.14
CA TYR A 187 24.69 -7.56 -5.82
C TYR A 187 23.48 -7.15 -4.99
N ALA A 188 22.47 -6.53 -5.61
CA ALA A 188 21.22 -6.20 -4.93
C ALA A 188 20.51 -7.45 -4.41
N ILE A 189 20.41 -8.51 -5.23
CA ILE A 189 19.81 -9.78 -4.82
C ILE A 189 20.54 -10.40 -3.65
N GLN A 190 21.87 -10.46 -3.69
CA GLN A 190 22.67 -10.99 -2.58
C GLN A 190 22.43 -10.22 -1.27
N LEU A 191 22.39 -8.89 -1.34
CA LEU A 191 22.08 -8.06 -0.18
C LEU A 191 20.67 -8.31 0.34
N TRP A 192 19.69 -8.45 -0.53
CA TRP A 192 18.31 -8.68 -0.11
C TRP A 192 18.08 -10.09 0.45
N GLU A 193 18.80 -11.11 -0.03
CA GLU A 193 18.80 -12.45 0.57
C GLU A 193 19.35 -12.41 2.00
N GLN A 194 20.45 -11.69 2.22
CA GLN A 194 21.02 -11.47 3.55
C GLN A 194 20.05 -10.67 4.44
N ALA A 195 19.42 -9.63 3.87
CA ALA A 195 18.44 -8.82 4.57
C ALA A 195 17.20 -9.62 4.98
N MET A 196 16.73 -10.53 4.14
CA MET A 196 15.61 -11.42 4.44
C MET A 196 15.95 -12.31 5.64
N GLY A 197 17.12 -12.95 5.65
CA GLY A 197 17.57 -13.76 6.79
C GLY A 197 17.67 -12.95 8.09
N ALA A 198 18.23 -11.73 8.03
CA ALA A 198 18.32 -10.83 9.18
C ALA A 198 16.95 -10.34 9.67
N ALA A 199 16.02 -10.07 8.75
CA ALA A 199 14.67 -9.62 9.08
C ALA A 199 13.83 -10.72 9.75
N VAL A 200 13.93 -11.96 9.26
CA VAL A 200 13.27 -13.12 9.90
C VAL A 200 13.80 -13.32 11.32
N ALA A 201 15.13 -13.36 11.50
CA ALA A 201 15.73 -13.52 12.82
C ALA A 201 15.34 -12.40 13.79
N LEU A 202 15.20 -11.17 13.27
CA LEU A 202 14.71 -10.04 14.06
C LEU A 202 13.24 -10.23 14.47
N SER A 203 12.38 -10.63 13.54
CA SER A 203 10.96 -10.86 13.80
C SER A 203 10.75 -11.98 14.83
N GLU A 204 11.50 -13.07 14.73
CA GLU A 204 11.48 -14.18 15.71
C GLU A 204 11.94 -13.72 17.10
N ALA A 205 12.99 -12.89 17.16
CA ALA A 205 13.46 -12.32 18.42
C ALA A 205 12.43 -11.37 19.05
N GLU A 206 11.74 -10.57 18.24
CA GLU A 206 10.66 -9.68 18.67
C GLU A 206 9.44 -10.46 19.18
N ALA A 207 9.05 -11.54 18.48
CA ALA A 207 7.98 -12.45 18.91
C ALA A 207 8.33 -13.12 20.25
N ALA A 208 9.55 -13.63 20.40
CA ALA A 208 10.02 -14.20 21.66
C ALA A 208 10.04 -13.18 22.81
N ALA A 209 10.39 -11.92 22.52
CA ALA A 209 10.34 -10.83 23.50
C ALA A 209 8.90 -10.42 23.85
N PHE A 210 7.97 -10.47 22.90
CA PHE A 210 6.55 -10.22 23.14
C PHE A 210 5.97 -11.21 24.16
N ASP A 211 6.30 -12.49 24.01
CA ASP A 211 5.85 -13.55 24.93
C ASP A 211 6.38 -13.37 26.36
N LEU A 212 7.57 -12.78 26.50
CA LEU A 212 8.22 -12.54 27.80
C LEU A 212 7.76 -11.27 28.51
N PHE A 213 7.51 -10.18 27.77
CA PHE A 213 7.31 -8.84 28.34
C PHE A 213 5.91 -8.24 28.07
N GLY A 214 5.09 -8.90 27.26
CA GLY A 214 3.78 -8.42 26.82
C GLY A 214 3.85 -7.18 25.91
N SER A 215 2.70 -6.77 25.38
CA SER A 215 2.58 -5.69 24.38
C SER A 215 3.10 -4.33 24.85
N LYS A 216 2.94 -3.99 26.14
CA LYS A 216 3.40 -2.71 26.70
C LYS A 216 4.92 -2.67 26.92
N GLY A 217 5.54 -3.80 27.26
CA GLY A 217 6.99 -3.93 27.42
C GLY A 217 7.70 -3.89 26.06
N LEU A 218 7.15 -4.61 25.07
CA LEU A 218 7.63 -4.57 23.69
C LEU A 218 7.49 -3.16 23.08
N ALA A 219 6.35 -2.49 23.26
CA ALA A 219 6.17 -1.13 22.75
C ALA A 219 7.10 -0.10 23.42
N ALA A 220 7.56 -0.32 24.65
CA ALA A 220 8.59 0.52 25.29
C ALA A 220 10.00 0.21 24.76
N LEU A 221 10.27 -1.05 24.38
CA LEU A 221 11.56 -1.50 23.87
C LEU A 221 11.73 -1.20 22.37
N MET A 222 10.64 -1.24 21.59
CA MET A 222 10.60 -0.86 20.17
C MET A 222 10.48 0.65 19.97
N ARG A 223 10.09 1.43 20.99
CA ARG A 223 10.05 2.89 20.93
C ARG A 223 11.43 3.54 20.69
N SER A 224 12.52 2.84 21.02
CA SER A 224 13.90 3.26 20.69
C SER A 224 14.31 2.96 19.25
N ARG A 225 13.47 2.24 18.50
CA ARG A 225 13.67 1.93 17.08
C ARG A 225 12.59 2.67 16.32
N GLU A 226 12.80 3.98 16.13
CA GLU A 226 11.89 4.83 15.37
C GLU A 226 11.48 4.12 14.07
N ARG A 227 10.19 3.75 13.98
CA ARG A 227 9.56 3.46 12.70
C ARG A 227 9.53 4.77 11.95
N ASP A 228 10.46 4.94 11.04
CA ASP A 228 10.46 6.09 10.17
C ASP A 228 9.30 6.00 9.18
N ALA A 229 8.62 7.13 8.96
CA ALA A 229 7.42 7.25 8.12
C ALA A 229 7.67 6.96 6.62
N ILE A 230 8.89 6.60 6.24
CA ILE A 230 9.24 6.22 4.87
C ILE A 230 9.56 4.73 4.90
N GLU A 231 8.50 3.92 4.80
CA GLU A 231 8.58 2.46 4.78
C GLU A 231 9.40 2.03 3.56
N LEU A 232 10.66 1.69 3.78
CA LEU A 232 11.39 0.84 2.85
C LEU A 232 10.62 -0.48 2.81
N SER A 233 10.17 -0.88 1.62
CA SER A 233 9.56 -2.19 1.39
C SER A 233 10.39 -3.31 2.00
N SER A 234 9.70 -4.34 2.46
CA SER A 234 10.30 -5.51 3.07
C SER A 234 11.25 -6.24 2.09
N PRO A 235 12.33 -6.87 2.57
CA PRO A 235 13.33 -7.49 1.70
C PRO A 235 12.75 -8.60 0.81
N TRP A 236 11.77 -9.36 1.30
CA TRP A 236 11.08 -10.40 0.52
C TRP A 236 10.22 -9.82 -0.61
N VAL A 237 9.65 -8.63 -0.45
CA VAL A 237 8.90 -7.93 -1.52
C VAL A 237 9.86 -7.59 -2.67
N GLU A 238 10.99 -6.95 -2.35
CA GLU A 238 12.01 -6.59 -3.35
C GLU A 238 12.59 -7.82 -4.06
N LEU A 239 12.85 -8.90 -3.31
CA LEU A 239 13.29 -10.18 -3.88
C LEU A 239 12.26 -10.79 -4.80
N THR A 240 10.98 -10.81 -4.39
CA THR A 240 9.89 -11.36 -5.20
C THR A 240 9.82 -10.62 -6.53
N LEU A 241 9.78 -9.27 -6.50
CA LEU A 241 9.64 -8.45 -7.69
C LEU A 241 10.85 -8.55 -8.63
N VAL A 242 12.08 -8.49 -8.12
CA VAL A 242 13.27 -8.55 -8.99
C VAL A 242 13.46 -9.93 -9.62
N ARG A 243 13.16 -11.01 -8.88
CA ARG A 243 13.26 -12.38 -9.40
C ARG A 243 12.15 -12.69 -10.38
N TYR A 244 10.94 -12.19 -10.12
CA TYR A 244 9.83 -12.30 -11.08
C TYR A 244 10.13 -11.55 -12.39
N ASP A 245 10.67 -10.33 -12.32
CA ASP A 245 11.13 -9.56 -13.49
C ASP A 245 12.22 -10.32 -14.27
N ARG A 246 13.18 -10.95 -13.58
CA ARG A 246 14.15 -11.86 -14.23
C ARG A 246 13.48 -13.05 -14.91
N TYR A 247 12.53 -13.69 -14.23
CA TYR A 247 11.77 -14.81 -14.78
C TYR A 247 11.10 -14.41 -16.10
N VAL A 248 10.39 -13.28 -16.15
CA VAL A 248 9.72 -12.79 -17.36
C VAL A 248 10.74 -12.58 -18.50
N ARG A 249 11.85 -11.88 -18.23
CA ARG A 249 12.90 -11.66 -19.24
C ARG A 249 13.54 -12.94 -19.76
N LEU A 250 13.73 -13.94 -18.90
CA LEU A 250 14.31 -15.24 -19.27
C LEU A 250 13.30 -16.10 -20.05
N ALA A 251 12.01 -16.05 -19.68
CA ALA A 251 10.93 -16.71 -20.39
C ALA A 251 10.78 -16.16 -21.82
N GLU A 252 10.85 -14.85 -22.00
CA GLU A 252 10.87 -14.19 -23.31
C GLU A 252 12.06 -14.65 -24.18
N ARG A 253 13.23 -14.88 -23.56
CA ARG A 253 14.43 -15.40 -24.22
C ARG A 253 14.40 -16.91 -24.47
N ARG A 254 13.34 -17.60 -24.04
CA ARG A 254 13.16 -19.06 -24.13
C ARG A 254 14.19 -19.86 -23.33
N GLU A 255 14.72 -19.28 -22.25
CA GLU A 255 15.64 -19.94 -21.33
C GLU A 255 14.88 -20.65 -20.21
N ALA A 256 14.10 -21.69 -20.56
CA ALA A 256 13.09 -22.29 -19.69
C ALA A 256 13.61 -22.76 -18.32
N ALA A 257 14.76 -23.44 -18.28
CA ALA A 257 15.31 -23.96 -17.01
C ALA A 257 15.71 -22.84 -16.03
N LEU A 258 16.28 -21.75 -16.53
CA LEU A 258 16.67 -20.61 -15.71
C LEU A 258 15.45 -19.78 -15.30
N ALA A 259 14.48 -19.62 -16.20
CA ALA A 259 13.22 -18.95 -15.91
C ALA A 259 12.47 -19.66 -14.76
N LEU A 260 12.32 -20.99 -14.82
CA LEU A 260 11.67 -21.76 -13.76
C LEU A 260 12.41 -21.63 -12.42
N ALA A 261 13.74 -21.70 -12.43
CA ALA A 261 14.54 -21.52 -11.21
C ALA A 261 14.35 -20.14 -10.57
N GLU A 262 14.25 -19.06 -11.37
CA GLU A 262 13.96 -17.72 -10.85
C GLU A 262 12.51 -17.57 -10.38
N ASN A 263 11.55 -18.22 -11.04
CA ASN A 263 10.16 -18.27 -10.58
C ASN A 263 10.03 -18.95 -9.21
N ASP A 264 10.69 -20.09 -9.02
CA ASP A 264 10.68 -20.82 -7.74
C ASP A 264 11.31 -19.99 -6.62
N ARG A 265 12.42 -19.30 -6.89
CA ARG A 265 13.05 -18.39 -5.92
C ARG A 265 12.19 -17.16 -5.60
N ALA A 266 11.47 -16.64 -6.60
CA ALA A 266 10.52 -15.56 -6.37
C ALA A 266 9.37 -16.01 -5.46
N ARG A 267 8.85 -17.23 -5.69
CA ARG A 267 7.81 -17.84 -4.84
C ARG A 267 8.30 -18.06 -3.41
N GLN A 268 9.51 -18.58 -3.22
CA GLN A 268 10.09 -18.78 -1.88
C GLN A 268 10.19 -17.46 -1.10
N ALA A 269 10.66 -16.38 -1.73
CA ALA A 269 10.72 -15.07 -1.07
C ALA A 269 9.32 -14.58 -0.67
N MET A 270 8.35 -14.69 -1.58
CA MET A 270 6.96 -14.35 -1.32
C MET A 270 6.36 -15.20 -0.17
N GLU A 271 6.66 -16.49 -0.10
CA GLU A 271 6.17 -17.41 0.93
C GLU A 271 6.69 -17.01 2.32
N VAL A 272 7.96 -16.58 2.41
CA VAL A 272 8.52 -16.01 3.64
C VAL A 272 7.73 -14.78 4.08
N GLY A 273 7.44 -13.85 3.15
CA GLY A 273 6.63 -12.67 3.45
C GLY A 273 5.22 -13.02 3.92
N CYS A 274 4.54 -13.97 3.26
CA CYS A 274 3.24 -14.47 3.70
C CYS A 274 3.28 -15.13 5.08
N SER A 275 4.34 -15.87 5.42
CA SER A 275 4.48 -16.49 6.75
C SER A 275 4.63 -15.47 7.88
N LEU A 276 5.05 -14.25 7.54
CA LEU A 276 5.15 -13.09 8.45
C LEU A 276 3.92 -12.16 8.36
N ASP A 277 2.83 -12.61 7.72
CA ASP A 277 1.59 -11.85 7.48
C ASP A 277 1.81 -10.49 6.76
N ASP A 278 2.83 -10.39 5.90
CA ASP A 278 3.12 -9.18 5.12
C ASP A 278 2.04 -8.93 4.04
N PRO A 279 1.31 -7.78 4.08
CA PRO A 279 0.16 -7.55 3.20
C PRO A 279 0.50 -7.49 1.71
N GLU A 280 1.65 -6.93 1.36
CA GLU A 280 2.11 -6.80 -0.03
C GLU A 280 2.52 -8.17 -0.60
N SER A 281 3.12 -9.01 0.23
CA SER A 281 3.45 -10.41 -0.12
C SER A 281 2.20 -11.24 -0.38
N HIS A 282 1.16 -11.11 0.45
CA HIS A 282 -0.14 -11.72 0.18
C HIS A 282 -0.74 -11.21 -1.14
N TYR A 283 -0.67 -9.91 -1.42
CA TYR A 283 -1.13 -9.39 -2.70
C TYR A 283 -0.34 -9.99 -3.88
N HIS A 284 0.99 -10.06 -3.78
CA HIS A 284 1.84 -10.66 -4.80
C HIS A 284 1.59 -12.16 -5.00
N ALA A 285 1.28 -12.90 -3.94
CA ALA A 285 0.86 -14.30 -4.02
C ALA A 285 -0.34 -14.48 -4.93
N ALA A 286 -1.38 -13.66 -4.72
CA ALA A 286 -2.59 -13.73 -5.51
C ALA A 286 -2.45 -13.11 -6.91
N HIS A 287 -1.58 -12.11 -7.09
CA HIS A 287 -1.49 -11.35 -8.34
C HIS A 287 -0.44 -11.89 -9.33
N LEU A 288 0.77 -12.22 -8.85
CA LEU A 288 1.90 -12.63 -9.70
C LEU A 288 1.91 -14.13 -9.99
N PHE A 289 1.46 -14.93 -9.03
CA PHE A 289 1.44 -16.39 -9.10
C PHE A 289 0.03 -16.95 -9.30
N LYS A 290 -0.83 -16.18 -9.96
CA LYS A 290 -2.18 -16.62 -10.32
C LYS A 290 -2.17 -17.72 -11.37
N THR A 291 -3.14 -18.62 -11.26
CA THR A 291 -3.46 -19.59 -12.30
C THR A 291 -4.30 -18.90 -13.37
N MET A 292 -4.01 -19.19 -14.64
CA MET A 292 -4.73 -18.64 -15.79
C MET A 292 -5.35 -19.74 -16.63
N ASN A 293 -6.50 -19.44 -17.22
CA ASN A 293 -7.15 -20.23 -18.26
C ASN A 293 -6.41 -20.09 -19.61
N GLU A 294 -6.75 -20.94 -20.58
CA GLU A 294 -6.20 -20.89 -21.95
C GLU A 294 -6.46 -19.55 -22.66
N ASP A 295 -7.56 -18.88 -22.31
CA ASP A 295 -7.94 -17.55 -22.82
C ASP A 295 -7.24 -16.38 -22.10
N GLY A 296 -6.41 -16.67 -21.10
CA GLY A 296 -5.70 -15.69 -20.28
C GLY A 296 -6.53 -15.08 -19.13
N SER A 297 -7.77 -15.53 -18.93
CA SER A 297 -8.58 -15.13 -17.77
C SER A 297 -8.01 -15.75 -16.48
N THR A 298 -8.23 -15.08 -15.36
CA THR A 298 -7.72 -15.55 -14.06
C THR A 298 -8.63 -16.64 -13.51
N ILE A 299 -8.05 -17.78 -13.13
CA ILE A 299 -8.75 -18.83 -12.41
C ILE A 299 -8.78 -18.43 -10.94
N TYR A 300 -9.97 -18.20 -10.41
CA TYR A 300 -10.14 -17.90 -9.00
C TYR A 300 -10.11 -19.18 -8.17
N THR A 301 -9.10 -19.30 -7.31
CA THR A 301 -8.92 -20.43 -6.40
C THR A 301 -9.11 -20.00 -4.94
N SER A 302 -9.28 -20.97 -4.04
CA SER A 302 -9.33 -20.74 -2.59
C SER A 302 -8.07 -20.02 -2.08
N SER A 303 -6.90 -20.38 -2.63
CA SER A 303 -5.62 -19.71 -2.35
C SER A 303 -5.65 -18.24 -2.80
N TRP A 304 -6.13 -17.96 -4.03
CA TRP A 304 -6.28 -16.58 -4.50
C TRP A 304 -7.16 -15.76 -3.55
N LEU A 305 -8.33 -16.29 -3.18
CA LEU A 305 -9.27 -15.60 -2.31
C LEU A 305 -8.70 -15.39 -0.90
N TYR A 306 -7.99 -16.38 -0.36
CA TYR A 306 -7.30 -16.29 0.93
C TYR A 306 -6.28 -15.14 0.94
N HIS A 307 -5.35 -15.16 0.00
CA HIS A 307 -4.28 -14.16 -0.07
C HIS A 307 -4.84 -12.76 -0.37
N MET A 308 -5.81 -12.66 -1.28
CA MET A 308 -6.45 -11.36 -1.59
C MET A 308 -7.21 -10.79 -0.39
N THR A 309 -7.95 -11.64 0.34
CA THR A 309 -8.68 -11.24 1.55
C THR A 309 -7.73 -10.80 2.66
N LYS A 310 -6.62 -11.53 2.88
CA LYS A 310 -5.57 -11.14 3.83
C LYS A 310 -4.98 -9.78 3.48
N ALA A 311 -4.56 -9.57 2.22
CA ALA A 311 -4.02 -8.30 1.78
C ALA A 311 -5.02 -7.15 1.95
N ALA A 312 -6.27 -7.36 1.53
CA ALA A 312 -7.34 -6.36 1.64
C ALA A 312 -7.68 -6.01 3.09
N ALA A 313 -7.78 -7.02 3.98
CA ALA A 313 -8.06 -6.83 5.40
C ALA A 313 -6.94 -6.07 6.12
N SER A 314 -5.69 -6.26 5.68
CA SER A 314 -4.53 -5.49 6.17
C SER A 314 -4.41 -4.09 5.57
N GLY A 315 -5.38 -3.68 4.74
CA GLY A 315 -5.48 -2.31 4.23
C GLY A 315 -4.85 -2.06 2.87
N GLN A 316 -4.50 -3.09 2.10
CA GLN A 316 -4.07 -2.93 0.70
C GLN A 316 -5.27 -2.59 -0.19
N PRO A 317 -5.33 -1.37 -0.76
CA PRO A 317 -6.54 -0.92 -1.45
C PRO A 317 -6.74 -1.59 -2.81
N ILE A 318 -5.66 -1.92 -3.51
CA ILE A 318 -5.72 -2.64 -4.79
C ILE A 318 -6.29 -4.05 -4.62
N ALA A 319 -5.94 -4.72 -3.51
CA ALA A 319 -6.49 -6.04 -3.17
C ALA A 319 -8.00 -5.95 -2.85
N ALA A 320 -8.40 -4.95 -2.07
CA ALA A 320 -9.81 -4.69 -1.78
C ALA A 320 -10.60 -4.40 -3.07
N HIS A 321 -10.03 -3.61 -3.99
CA HIS A 321 -10.64 -3.35 -5.29
C HIS A 321 -10.79 -4.63 -6.15
N GLN A 322 -9.80 -5.51 -6.17
CA GLN A 322 -9.90 -6.79 -6.89
C GLN A 322 -10.97 -7.71 -6.29
N LEU A 323 -11.16 -7.70 -4.96
CA LEU A 323 -12.27 -8.40 -4.31
C LEU A 323 -13.63 -7.79 -4.67
N THR A 324 -13.72 -6.46 -4.79
CA THR A 324 -14.93 -5.80 -5.28
C THR A 324 -15.32 -6.31 -6.66
N ILE A 325 -14.37 -6.30 -7.61
CA ILE A 325 -14.60 -6.80 -8.97
C ILE A 325 -15.04 -8.26 -8.93
N PHE A 326 -14.28 -9.10 -8.22
CA PHE A 326 -14.56 -10.52 -8.09
C PHE A 326 -15.98 -10.80 -7.54
N TYR A 327 -16.40 -10.16 -6.45
CA TYR A 327 -17.74 -10.39 -5.91
C TYR A 327 -18.87 -9.77 -6.76
N ALA A 328 -18.57 -8.74 -7.56
CA ALA A 328 -19.53 -8.14 -8.47
C ALA A 328 -19.71 -8.94 -9.77
N GLU A 329 -18.64 -9.58 -10.26
CA GLU A 329 -18.60 -10.20 -11.60
C GLU A 329 -18.59 -11.73 -11.58
N SER A 330 -18.53 -12.39 -10.41
CA SER A 330 -18.44 -13.85 -10.32
C SER A 330 -19.80 -14.57 -10.18
N GLY A 331 -19.91 -15.73 -10.82
CA GLY A 331 -21.13 -16.54 -10.94
C GLY A 331 -21.24 -17.65 -9.89
N TRP A 332 -22.27 -18.48 -9.96
CA TRP A 332 -22.34 -19.66 -9.10
C TRP A 332 -21.31 -20.72 -9.52
N LYS A 333 -20.69 -21.31 -8.49
CA LYS A 333 -19.30 -21.81 -8.43
C LYS A 333 -18.30 -20.80 -8.99
N TYR A 334 -17.81 -19.94 -8.10
CA TYR A 334 -16.83 -18.90 -8.43
C TYR A 334 -15.40 -19.23 -7.99
N ILE A 335 -15.21 -20.37 -7.32
CA ILE A 335 -13.92 -20.95 -6.97
C ILE A 335 -13.83 -22.29 -7.66
N GLU A 336 -12.73 -22.53 -8.36
CA GLU A 336 -12.57 -23.71 -9.22
C GLU A 336 -11.98 -24.92 -8.48
N ASP A 337 -11.19 -24.71 -7.42
CA ASP A 337 -10.55 -25.80 -6.68
C ASP A 337 -11.49 -26.46 -5.65
N GLU A 338 -11.36 -27.78 -5.54
CA GLU A 338 -12.11 -28.58 -4.58
C GLU A 338 -11.50 -28.48 -3.17
N PRO A 339 -12.34 -28.39 -2.12
CA PRO A 339 -11.86 -28.47 -0.75
C PRO A 339 -11.29 -29.86 -0.42
N PRO A 340 -10.32 -29.94 0.51
CA PRO A 340 -9.83 -31.18 1.07
C PRO A 340 -10.96 -32.13 1.52
N ASP A 341 -10.76 -33.43 1.36
CA ASP A 341 -11.79 -34.44 1.61
C ASP A 341 -12.32 -34.40 3.06
N HIS A 342 -11.55 -33.91 4.03
CA HIS A 342 -11.95 -33.74 5.44
C HIS A 342 -12.76 -32.47 5.73
N LEU A 343 -12.82 -31.51 4.80
CA LEU A 343 -13.60 -30.26 4.93
C LEU A 343 -14.96 -30.33 4.23
N LYS A 344 -15.25 -31.44 3.54
CA LYS A 344 -16.55 -31.69 2.93
C LYS A 344 -17.60 -32.06 4.00
N PRO A 345 -18.86 -31.62 3.87
CA PRO A 345 -19.38 -30.98 2.67
C PRO A 345 -19.32 -29.45 2.66
N THR A 346 -18.96 -28.87 1.50
CA THR A 346 -19.06 -27.44 1.19
C THR A 346 -20.04 -27.18 0.04
N PRO A 347 -20.52 -25.93 -0.13
CA PRO A 347 -21.37 -25.57 -1.27
C PRO A 347 -20.67 -25.65 -2.64
N PHE A 348 -19.34 -25.82 -2.71
CA PHE A 348 -18.55 -25.86 -3.94
C PHE A 348 -18.16 -27.27 -4.36
N ASP A 349 -18.52 -28.28 -3.56
CA ASP A 349 -18.09 -29.65 -3.79
C ASP A 349 -18.66 -30.21 -5.10
N SER A 350 -17.78 -30.78 -5.92
CA SER A 350 -18.20 -31.48 -7.13
C SER A 350 -18.60 -32.93 -6.86
N TYR A 351 -18.13 -33.54 -5.77
CA TYR A 351 -18.37 -34.94 -5.39
C TYR A 351 -18.38 -35.16 -3.86
N PRO A 352 -19.08 -36.19 -3.35
CA PRO A 352 -19.13 -36.50 -1.91
C PRO A 352 -17.82 -37.07 -1.36
N ALA A 353 -17.53 -36.79 -0.08
CA ALA A 353 -16.41 -37.41 0.63
C ALA A 353 -16.63 -38.92 0.83
N ALA A 354 -15.54 -39.69 0.90
CA ALA A 354 -15.59 -41.12 1.14
C ALA A 354 -16.18 -41.44 2.52
N GLU A 355 -16.97 -42.51 2.62
CA GLU A 355 -17.54 -42.95 3.91
C GLU A 355 -16.41 -43.25 4.92
N GLY A 356 -16.32 -42.45 5.99
CA GLY A 356 -15.34 -42.61 7.07
C GLY A 356 -14.44 -41.40 7.36
N THR A 357 -14.47 -40.35 6.53
CA THR A 357 -13.87 -39.05 6.87
C THR A 357 -14.79 -38.30 7.83
N ASN A 358 -14.44 -38.26 9.12
CA ASN A 358 -15.20 -37.53 10.13
C ASN A 358 -15.07 -36.01 9.92
N PRO A 359 -16.19 -35.28 9.69
CA PRO A 359 -16.20 -33.83 9.68
C PRO A 359 -16.32 -33.33 11.13
N SER A 360 -15.30 -33.55 11.96
CA SER A 360 -15.33 -33.14 13.37
C SER A 360 -14.34 -32.02 13.65
N ASP A 361 -14.90 -30.87 14.05
CA ASP A 361 -14.32 -29.70 14.74
C ASP A 361 -13.90 -28.45 13.94
N SER A 362 -14.01 -28.39 12.61
CA SER A 362 -13.62 -27.21 11.80
C SER A 362 -14.80 -26.37 11.28
N GLY A 363 -15.63 -25.85 12.18
CA GLY A 363 -16.67 -24.89 11.78
C GLY A 363 -16.08 -23.59 11.18
N PHE A 364 -16.78 -23.00 10.20
CA PHE A 364 -16.43 -21.71 9.57
C PHE A 364 -16.30 -20.56 10.58
N LEU A 365 -17.22 -20.47 11.55
CA LEU A 365 -17.29 -19.33 12.49
C LEU A 365 -16.15 -19.31 13.54
N PRO A 366 -15.76 -20.43 14.19
CA PRO A 366 -14.61 -20.46 15.10
C PRO A 366 -13.28 -20.12 14.42
N THR A 367 -13.05 -20.61 13.20
CA THR A 367 -11.81 -20.36 12.44
C THR A 367 -11.74 -18.92 11.93
N LEU A 368 -12.87 -18.37 11.46
CA LEU A 368 -12.95 -16.98 11.00
C LEU A 368 -12.82 -15.98 12.16
N ARG A 369 -13.34 -16.29 13.35
CA ARG A 369 -13.07 -15.50 14.57
C ARG A 369 -11.60 -15.53 14.95
N ARG A 370 -10.97 -16.71 14.90
CA ARG A 370 -9.55 -16.88 15.22
C ARG A 370 -8.64 -16.17 14.23
N LEU A 371 -8.98 -16.22 12.93
CA LEU A 371 -8.29 -15.50 11.86
C LEU A 371 -8.42 -13.97 11.98
N LEU A 372 -9.55 -13.49 12.49
CA LEU A 372 -9.80 -12.07 12.79
C LEU A 372 -9.30 -11.65 14.19
N GLY A 373 -8.56 -12.51 14.90
CA GLY A 373 -7.96 -12.18 16.20
C GLY A 373 -8.93 -12.13 17.38
N TYR A 374 -10.13 -12.72 17.26
CA TYR A 374 -11.04 -12.92 18.38
C TYR A 374 -10.73 -14.23 19.09
N ASP A 375 -10.03 -14.15 20.21
CA ASP A 375 -9.91 -15.27 21.15
C ASP A 375 -11.25 -15.50 21.85
N ASP A 376 -11.86 -16.67 21.68
CA ASP A 376 -13.01 -17.10 22.47
C ASP A 376 -12.54 -17.39 23.92
N SER A 377 -12.37 -16.33 24.72
CA SER A 377 -12.07 -16.39 26.14
C SER A 377 -13.32 -16.25 27.00
N GLU A 378 -14.45 -16.84 26.61
CA GLU A 378 -15.66 -16.89 27.45
C GLU A 378 -16.40 -18.22 27.31
N SER A 379 -15.79 -19.30 27.79
CA SER A 379 -16.58 -20.43 28.31
C SER A 379 -15.86 -21.09 29.48
N SER A 380 -16.15 -20.59 30.67
CA SER A 380 -15.89 -21.28 31.92
C SER A 380 -16.72 -22.56 32.00
N THR A 381 -16.08 -23.73 31.91
CA THR A 381 -16.15 -24.83 32.90
C THR A 381 -15.40 -26.10 32.44
N SER A 382 -14.66 -26.68 33.39
CA SER A 382 -14.08 -28.04 33.46
C SER A 382 -12.92 -28.48 32.53
N SER A 383 -11.76 -28.54 33.20
CA SER A 383 -10.75 -29.62 33.20
C SER A 383 -9.72 -29.72 32.05
N PRO A 384 -8.41 -29.76 32.39
CA PRO A 384 -7.33 -29.84 31.43
C PRO A 384 -7.08 -31.31 31.07
N SER A 385 -7.45 -31.70 29.85
CA SER A 385 -6.91 -32.92 29.25
C SER A 385 -5.96 -32.53 28.13
N SER A 386 -4.71 -32.88 28.35
CA SER A 386 -3.62 -32.85 27.40
C SER A 386 -4.00 -33.66 26.15
N SER A 387 -4.47 -32.97 25.12
CA SER A 387 -4.29 -33.40 23.75
C SER A 387 -3.89 -32.17 22.95
N SER A 388 -2.79 -32.31 22.23
CA SER A 388 -2.29 -31.34 21.27
C SER A 388 -3.44 -30.71 20.48
N ARG A 389 -3.66 -29.39 20.65
CA ARG A 389 -4.45 -28.60 19.70
C ARG A 389 -3.93 -28.94 18.30
N PRO A 390 -4.73 -29.51 17.38
CA PRO A 390 -4.30 -29.55 16.00
C PRO A 390 -4.19 -28.10 15.54
N ALA A 391 -2.98 -27.67 15.18
CA ALA A 391 -2.82 -26.47 14.39
C ALA A 391 -3.68 -26.68 13.14
N VAL A 392 -4.67 -25.80 12.93
CA VAL A 392 -5.38 -25.76 11.64
C VAL A 392 -4.29 -25.62 10.59
N GLN A 393 -4.15 -26.61 9.70
CA GLN A 393 -3.19 -26.50 8.61
C GLN A 393 -3.56 -25.24 7.81
N GLU A 394 -2.59 -24.40 7.45
CA GLU A 394 -2.88 -23.15 6.71
C GLU A 394 -3.70 -23.42 5.44
N SER A 395 -3.51 -24.60 4.83
CA SER A 395 -4.33 -25.11 3.71
C SER A 395 -5.81 -25.14 4.01
N ASP A 396 -6.21 -25.48 5.24
CA ASP A 396 -7.61 -25.57 5.64
C ASP A 396 -8.20 -24.19 5.90
N ALA A 397 -7.38 -23.27 6.43
CA ALA A 397 -7.79 -21.89 6.67
C ALA A 397 -8.23 -21.20 5.36
N MET A 398 -7.59 -21.52 4.22
CA MET A 398 -7.94 -20.93 2.90
C MET A 398 -9.40 -21.18 2.53
N PHE A 399 -9.90 -22.40 2.71
CA PHE A 399 -11.29 -22.77 2.43
C PHE A 399 -12.29 -22.14 3.42
N HIS A 400 -11.84 -21.80 4.62
CA HIS A 400 -12.67 -21.12 5.62
C HIS A 400 -12.69 -19.58 5.47
N THR A 401 -11.78 -18.98 4.69
CA THR A 401 -11.81 -17.53 4.42
C THR A 401 -12.82 -17.11 3.38
N ALA A 402 -13.25 -18.04 2.54
CA ALA A 402 -14.17 -17.76 1.46
C ALA A 402 -15.58 -17.52 2.02
N VAL A 403 -16.07 -16.27 1.91
CA VAL A 403 -17.46 -15.95 2.24
C VAL A 403 -18.33 -16.34 1.06
N PHE A 404 -19.36 -17.15 1.28
CA PHE A 404 -20.18 -17.75 0.23
C PHE A 404 -21.62 -17.21 0.17
N PRO A 405 -21.87 -15.95 -0.29
CA PRO A 405 -23.23 -15.48 -0.42
C PRO A 405 -24.01 -16.28 -1.46
N HIS A 406 -25.16 -16.80 -1.04
CA HIS A 406 -26.04 -17.64 -1.88
C HIS A 406 -26.86 -16.85 -2.90
N HIS A 407 -27.02 -15.55 -2.69
CA HIS A 407 -27.86 -14.68 -3.51
C HIS A 407 -27.02 -13.61 -4.22
N PRO A 408 -27.36 -13.21 -5.46
CA PRO A 408 -26.70 -12.12 -6.17
C PRO A 408 -26.61 -10.85 -5.33
N LEU A 409 -27.70 -10.48 -4.62
CA LEU A 409 -27.73 -9.32 -3.73
C LEU A 409 -26.70 -9.39 -2.59
N GLY A 410 -26.50 -10.59 -2.01
CA GLY A 410 -25.53 -10.77 -0.93
C GLY A 410 -24.09 -10.58 -1.41
N ARG A 411 -23.79 -11.03 -2.64
CA ARG A 411 -22.50 -10.81 -3.29
C ARG A 411 -22.30 -9.34 -3.64
N TRP A 412 -23.34 -8.72 -4.20
CA TRP A 412 -23.35 -7.30 -4.51
C TRP A 412 -23.06 -6.42 -3.28
N ALA A 413 -23.70 -6.73 -2.16
CA ALA A 413 -23.47 -6.06 -0.88
C ALA A 413 -22.03 -6.28 -0.37
N LEU A 414 -21.47 -7.47 -0.56
CA LEU A 414 -20.08 -7.76 -0.17
C LEU A 414 -19.08 -7.02 -1.06
N ALA A 415 -19.35 -6.91 -2.37
CA ALA A 415 -18.56 -6.11 -3.30
C ALA A 415 -18.51 -4.64 -2.88
N PHE A 416 -19.65 -4.05 -2.49
CA PHE A 416 -19.70 -2.68 -1.94
C PHE A 416 -18.87 -2.52 -0.66
N ARG A 417 -18.90 -3.49 0.26
CA ARG A 417 -18.09 -3.44 1.48
C ARG A 417 -16.59 -3.43 1.18
N TRP A 418 -16.14 -4.23 0.22
CA TRP A 418 -14.74 -4.19 -0.22
C TRP A 418 -14.42 -2.88 -0.95
N ALA A 419 -15.40 -2.31 -1.68
CA ALA A 419 -15.23 -1.02 -2.33
C ALA A 419 -15.05 0.09 -1.28
N ASP A 420 -15.80 0.05 -0.17
CA ASP A 420 -15.65 0.97 0.95
C ASP A 420 -14.22 0.96 1.53
N VAL A 421 -13.60 -0.23 1.65
CA VAL A 421 -12.21 -0.37 2.13
C VAL A 421 -11.23 0.33 1.19
N ALA A 422 -11.34 0.11 -0.13
CA ALA A 422 -10.48 0.76 -1.12
C ALA A 422 -10.73 2.28 -1.19
N VAL A 423 -11.99 2.70 -1.11
CA VAL A 423 -12.42 4.11 -1.10
C VAL A 423 -11.90 4.85 0.13
N ALA A 424 -11.89 4.20 1.30
CA ALA A 424 -11.37 4.79 2.54
C ALA A 424 -9.87 5.16 2.43
N ARG A 425 -9.12 4.42 1.60
CA ARG A 425 -7.71 4.70 1.26
C ARG A 425 -7.54 5.61 0.04
N ARG A 426 -8.63 6.10 -0.55
CA ARG A 426 -8.64 6.98 -1.73
C ARG A 426 -8.01 6.34 -2.98
N TYR A 427 -8.25 5.05 -3.17
CA TYR A 427 -7.86 4.36 -4.40
C TYR A 427 -8.85 4.66 -5.52
N ALA A 428 -8.44 5.52 -6.46
CA ALA A 428 -9.34 6.13 -7.44
C ALA A 428 -10.11 5.11 -8.32
N PRO A 429 -9.53 3.99 -8.80
CA PRO A 429 -10.28 3.01 -9.59
C PRO A 429 -11.51 2.43 -8.86
N ALA A 430 -11.45 2.31 -7.53
CA ALA A 430 -12.59 1.84 -6.75
C ALA A 430 -13.78 2.81 -6.76
N PHE A 431 -13.54 4.13 -6.86
CA PHE A 431 -14.62 5.12 -6.99
C PHE A 431 -15.34 4.97 -8.33
N LEU A 432 -14.58 4.82 -9.42
CA LEU A 432 -15.12 4.60 -10.75
C LEU A 432 -15.92 3.29 -10.81
N TYR A 433 -15.38 2.21 -10.26
CA TYR A 433 -16.06 0.92 -10.28
C TYR A 433 -17.31 0.92 -9.41
N ARG A 434 -17.29 1.58 -8.25
CA ARG A 434 -18.49 1.79 -7.42
C ARG A 434 -19.58 2.55 -8.17
N ALA A 435 -19.22 3.60 -8.92
CA ALA A 435 -20.16 4.28 -9.78
C ALA A 435 -20.76 3.34 -10.83
N LYS A 436 -19.94 2.50 -11.47
CA LYS A 436 -20.43 1.48 -12.43
C LYS A 436 -21.42 0.52 -11.76
N MET A 437 -21.12 0.05 -10.56
CA MET A 437 -22.02 -0.82 -9.80
C MET A 437 -23.39 -0.15 -9.55
N LEU A 438 -23.40 1.11 -9.13
CA LEU A 438 -24.64 1.87 -8.91
C LEU A 438 -25.43 2.14 -10.21
N LEU A 439 -24.81 1.97 -11.38
CA LEU A 439 -25.45 2.12 -12.70
C LEU A 439 -25.95 0.80 -13.29
N GLN A 440 -25.68 -0.35 -12.65
CA GLN A 440 -26.22 -1.63 -13.09
C GLN A 440 -27.68 -1.76 -12.68
N GLU A 441 -28.58 -1.89 -13.64
CA GLU A 441 -30.03 -1.96 -13.40
C GLU A 441 -30.47 -3.36 -12.91
N THR A 442 -29.73 -4.40 -13.29
CA THR A 442 -30.00 -5.79 -12.95
C THR A 442 -28.76 -6.46 -12.38
N LEU A 443 -28.96 -7.47 -11.54
CA LEU A 443 -27.91 -8.32 -10.97
C LEU A 443 -27.86 -9.63 -11.74
N TRP A 444 -26.67 -10.19 -11.90
CA TRP A 444 -26.49 -11.43 -12.64
C TRP A 444 -27.21 -12.62 -11.97
N ALA A 445 -28.21 -13.20 -12.64
CA ALA A 445 -29.01 -14.29 -12.10
C ALA A 445 -28.19 -15.56 -11.88
N GLU A 446 -27.18 -15.82 -12.71
CA GLU A 446 -26.34 -17.02 -12.59
C GLU A 446 -25.43 -16.98 -11.36
N ALA A 447 -25.34 -15.84 -10.65
CA ALA A 447 -24.69 -15.78 -9.33
C ALA A 447 -25.52 -16.44 -8.21
N GLN A 448 -26.79 -16.79 -8.48
CA GLN A 448 -27.68 -17.47 -7.55
C GLN A 448 -27.27 -18.92 -7.32
N ALA A 449 -27.07 -19.28 -6.05
CA ALA A 449 -26.79 -20.67 -5.67
C ALA A 449 -27.98 -21.58 -6.00
N PRO A 450 -27.77 -22.77 -6.59
CA PRO A 450 -28.77 -23.82 -6.73
C PRO A 450 -29.32 -24.21 -5.36
N VAL A 451 -30.61 -24.54 -5.31
CA VAL A 451 -31.30 -24.91 -4.06
C VAL A 451 -30.62 -26.10 -3.38
N ALA A 452 -30.14 -27.08 -4.16
CA ALA A 452 -29.41 -28.24 -3.66
C ALA A 452 -28.13 -27.86 -2.90
N ALA A 453 -27.38 -26.86 -3.39
CA ALA A 453 -26.18 -26.36 -2.71
C ALA A 453 -26.52 -25.54 -1.46
N GLN A 454 -27.61 -24.78 -1.46
CA GLN A 454 -28.07 -24.04 -0.27
C GLN A 454 -28.54 -24.98 0.85
N GLN A 455 -29.25 -26.04 0.48
CA GLN A 455 -29.80 -27.02 1.43
C GLN A 455 -28.80 -28.14 1.75
N MET A 456 -27.63 -28.12 1.13
CA MET A 456 -26.61 -29.17 1.28
C MET A 456 -27.19 -30.58 1.05
N THR A 457 -27.99 -30.75 0.01
CA THR A 457 -28.51 -32.06 -0.44
C THR A 457 -27.53 -32.77 -1.38
N GLU A 458 -27.62 -34.09 -1.50
CA GLU A 458 -26.73 -34.91 -2.36
C GLU A 458 -26.81 -34.56 -3.86
N GLU A 459 -27.89 -33.89 -4.26
CA GLU A 459 -28.10 -33.37 -5.62
C GLU A 459 -27.15 -32.22 -5.97
N ARG A 460 -26.44 -31.63 -4.99
CA ARG A 460 -25.46 -30.56 -5.26
C ARG A 460 -24.24 -31.05 -6.03
N TYR A 461 -23.89 -32.33 -5.88
CA TYR A 461 -22.68 -32.90 -6.45
C TYR A 461 -22.88 -33.20 -7.93
N SER A 462 -21.97 -32.73 -8.76
CA SER A 462 -21.98 -33.01 -10.22
C SER A 462 -21.53 -34.43 -10.54
N TYR A 463 -20.71 -35.04 -9.68
CA TYR A 463 -20.11 -36.37 -9.86
C TYR A 463 -20.47 -37.31 -8.70
N ALA A 464 -20.58 -38.61 -8.98
CA ALA A 464 -20.97 -39.62 -7.99
C ALA A 464 -19.81 -39.97 -7.03
N SER A 465 -18.58 -39.92 -7.52
CA SER A 465 -17.38 -40.20 -6.75
C SER A 465 -16.21 -39.33 -7.22
N LYS A 466 -15.13 -39.32 -6.44
CA LYS A 466 -13.86 -38.69 -6.81
C LYS A 466 -13.28 -39.27 -8.11
N ALA A 467 -13.39 -40.58 -8.29
CA ALA A 467 -12.93 -41.26 -9.50
C ALA A 467 -13.71 -40.79 -10.74
N ASP A 468 -15.03 -40.58 -10.59
CA ASP A 468 -15.87 -40.07 -11.67
C ASP A 468 -15.55 -38.60 -12.00
N HIS A 469 -15.23 -37.79 -10.99
CA HIS A 469 -14.76 -36.41 -11.18
C HIS A 469 -13.43 -36.37 -11.95
N GLU A 470 -12.44 -37.19 -11.57
CA GLU A 470 -11.17 -37.29 -12.29
C GLU A 470 -11.32 -37.86 -13.70
N ALA A 471 -12.33 -38.71 -13.93
CA ALA A 471 -12.66 -39.29 -15.23
C ALA A 471 -13.61 -38.43 -16.08
N GLY A 472 -14.14 -37.32 -15.54
CA GLY A 472 -15.11 -36.46 -16.22
C GLY A 472 -16.48 -37.10 -16.46
N ILE A 473 -16.90 -38.08 -15.65
CA ILE A 473 -18.16 -38.83 -15.81
C ILE A 473 -19.25 -38.23 -14.91
N PHE A 474 -20.21 -37.52 -15.50
CA PHE A 474 -21.29 -36.91 -14.74
C PHE A 474 -22.23 -37.94 -14.08
N LYS A 475 -22.85 -37.58 -12.95
CA LYS A 475 -23.88 -38.43 -12.29
C LYS A 475 -25.00 -38.87 -13.23
N THR A 476 -25.36 -38.04 -14.21
CA THR A 476 -26.40 -38.32 -15.21
C THR A 476 -25.96 -39.34 -16.27
N GLU A 477 -24.65 -39.50 -16.48
CA GLU A 477 -24.06 -40.46 -17.42
C GLU A 477 -23.62 -41.76 -16.73
N ALA A 478 -23.50 -41.75 -15.40
CA ALA A 478 -23.30 -42.93 -14.57
C ALA A 478 -24.54 -43.83 -14.66
N LYS A 479 -24.51 -44.80 -15.58
CA LYS A 479 -25.58 -45.76 -15.88
C LYS A 479 -26.37 -46.19 -14.64
N PRO A 480 -27.72 -46.17 -14.68
CA PRO A 480 -28.52 -46.90 -13.71
C PRO A 480 -28.32 -48.39 -13.97
N SER A 481 -27.94 -49.14 -12.93
CA SER A 481 -28.15 -50.59 -12.93
C SER A 481 -29.65 -50.86 -13.01
N THR A 482 -30.11 -51.31 -14.18
CA THR A 482 -31.29 -52.16 -14.43
C THR A 482 -32.42 -52.10 -13.39
N ASP A 483 -33.42 -51.27 -13.68
CA ASP A 483 -34.85 -51.64 -13.79
C ASP A 483 -35.69 -50.39 -13.50
N SER A 484 -36.12 -49.72 -14.57
CA SER A 484 -37.40 -48.99 -14.70
C SER A 484 -37.35 -48.27 -16.05
N ALA A 485 -38.07 -48.80 -17.03
CA ALA A 485 -38.48 -48.06 -18.21
C ALA A 485 -39.55 -47.05 -17.79
N ASP A 486 -39.38 -45.80 -18.18
CA ASP A 486 -40.42 -44.98 -18.82
C ASP A 486 -39.84 -43.59 -19.19
N ASP A 487 -39.89 -43.33 -20.50
CA ASP A 487 -40.02 -42.05 -21.24
C ASP A 487 -39.93 -40.73 -20.45
N ASP A 488 -39.01 -39.83 -20.80
CA ASP A 488 -39.14 -38.93 -21.96
C ASP A 488 -37.91 -38.02 -22.04
N ASP A 489 -37.15 -38.19 -23.12
CA ASP A 489 -36.00 -37.39 -23.51
C ASP A 489 -36.51 -36.10 -24.17
N SER A 490 -36.49 -35.00 -23.43
CA SER A 490 -36.49 -33.67 -24.03
C SER A 490 -35.59 -32.75 -23.22
N GLY A 491 -34.37 -32.55 -23.72
CA GLY A 491 -33.46 -31.49 -23.29
C GLY A 491 -34.12 -30.13 -23.45
N SER A 492 -34.88 -29.69 -22.44
CA SER A 492 -35.18 -28.28 -22.27
C SER A 492 -33.96 -27.65 -21.61
N ALA A 493 -33.16 -26.91 -22.38
CA ALA A 493 -32.25 -25.95 -21.81
C ALA A 493 -33.06 -25.11 -20.82
N THR A 494 -32.70 -25.18 -19.53
CA THR A 494 -33.30 -24.36 -18.48
C THR A 494 -33.30 -22.93 -19.00
N PRO A 495 -34.44 -22.23 -19.12
CA PRO A 495 -34.45 -20.89 -19.64
C PRO A 495 -33.50 -20.04 -18.80
N ALA A 496 -32.60 -19.29 -19.46
CA ALA A 496 -31.66 -18.40 -18.78
C ALA A 496 -32.44 -17.59 -17.74
N ALA A 497 -32.09 -17.76 -16.47
CA ALA A 497 -32.80 -17.13 -15.38
C ALA A 497 -32.78 -15.61 -15.62
N GLN A 498 -33.95 -14.97 -15.54
CA GLN A 498 -34.02 -13.52 -15.75
C GLN A 498 -33.26 -12.82 -14.62
N ASP A 499 -32.37 -11.90 -14.99
CA ASP A 499 -31.59 -11.11 -14.06
C ASP A 499 -32.50 -10.31 -13.11
N PRO A 500 -32.43 -10.52 -11.78
CA PRO A 500 -33.23 -9.76 -10.83
C PRO A 500 -32.85 -8.27 -10.85
N PRO A 501 -33.80 -7.36 -10.55
CA PRO A 501 -33.50 -5.93 -10.47
C PRO A 501 -32.50 -5.64 -9.35
N ASN A 502 -31.61 -4.68 -9.57
CA ASN A 502 -30.63 -4.24 -8.60
C ASN A 502 -31.25 -3.21 -7.63
N PRO A 503 -31.44 -3.54 -6.33
CA PRO A 503 -32.01 -2.59 -5.37
C PRO A 503 -31.03 -1.46 -5.02
N SER A 504 -29.74 -1.60 -5.34
CA SER A 504 -28.71 -0.58 -5.14
C SER A 504 -28.55 0.34 -6.35
N TYR A 505 -29.38 0.22 -7.40
CA TYR A 505 -29.32 1.12 -8.54
C TYR A 505 -29.66 2.56 -8.12
N ASP A 506 -28.67 3.44 -8.15
CA ASP A 506 -28.82 4.86 -7.83
C ASP A 506 -27.94 5.72 -8.76
N PRO A 507 -28.53 6.22 -9.86
CA PRO A 507 -27.84 7.13 -10.79
C PRO A 507 -27.35 8.44 -10.16
N ALA A 508 -28.05 8.96 -9.15
CA ALA A 508 -27.67 10.21 -8.51
C ALA A 508 -26.42 10.00 -7.64
N GLU A 509 -26.37 8.91 -6.88
CA GLU A 509 -25.19 8.54 -6.12
C GLU A 509 -24.03 8.16 -7.04
N ALA A 510 -24.27 7.42 -8.12
CA ALA A 510 -23.26 7.09 -9.13
C ALA A 510 -22.56 8.34 -9.67
N ARG A 511 -23.33 9.40 -9.97
CA ARG A 511 -22.79 10.68 -10.43
C ARG A 511 -21.85 11.31 -9.40
N ARG A 512 -22.16 11.24 -8.10
CA ARG A 512 -21.26 11.74 -7.04
C ARG A 512 -19.93 10.99 -7.04
N TRP A 513 -19.97 9.66 -7.12
CA TRP A 513 -18.77 8.83 -7.17
C TRP A 513 -17.92 9.12 -8.42
N LEU A 514 -18.54 9.39 -9.57
CA LEU A 514 -17.83 9.87 -10.77
C LEU A 514 -17.17 11.24 -10.56
N THR A 515 -17.84 12.17 -9.88
CA THR A 515 -17.28 13.48 -9.50
C THR A 515 -16.02 13.30 -8.64
N HIS A 516 -16.07 12.44 -7.61
CA HIS A 516 -14.89 12.15 -6.79
C HIS A 516 -13.75 11.50 -7.59
N ALA A 517 -14.06 10.53 -8.45
CA ALA A 517 -13.06 9.94 -9.34
C ALA A 517 -12.43 11.01 -10.25
N PHE A 518 -13.21 12.01 -10.68
CA PHE A 518 -12.70 13.13 -11.48
C PHE A 518 -11.75 14.03 -10.68
N TYR A 519 -11.97 14.27 -9.39
CA TYR A 519 -11.02 15.01 -8.54
C TYR A 519 -9.65 14.34 -8.48
N ALA A 520 -9.59 13.00 -8.46
CA ALA A 520 -8.33 12.27 -8.54
C ALA A 520 -7.57 12.57 -9.85
N THR A 521 -8.29 12.69 -10.97
CA THR A 521 -7.70 13.03 -12.27
C THR A 521 -7.15 14.47 -12.29
N GLN A 522 -7.86 15.42 -11.67
CA GLN A 522 -7.37 16.80 -11.51
C GLN A 522 -6.14 16.86 -10.59
N ALA A 523 -6.10 16.04 -9.55
CA ALA A 523 -4.95 15.94 -8.65
C ALA A 523 -3.72 15.43 -9.42
N HIS A 524 -3.89 14.44 -10.30
CA HIS A 524 -2.84 13.95 -11.18
C HIS A 524 -2.30 15.04 -12.12
N GLU A 525 -3.19 15.83 -12.74
CA GLU A 525 -2.80 16.98 -13.58
C GLU A 525 -2.07 18.06 -12.76
N LEU A 526 -2.57 18.38 -11.57
CA LEU A 526 -1.94 19.30 -10.64
C LEU A 526 -0.53 18.83 -10.29
N ARG A 527 -0.35 17.55 -9.97
CA ARG A 527 0.97 16.97 -9.68
C ARG A 527 1.90 17.09 -10.87
N ARG A 528 1.46 16.71 -12.07
CA ARG A 528 2.24 16.89 -13.31
C ARG A 528 2.68 18.36 -13.49
N PHE A 529 1.79 19.31 -13.19
CA PHE A 529 2.11 20.73 -13.19
C PHE A 529 3.15 21.10 -12.12
N LEU A 530 2.98 20.63 -10.88
CA LEU A 530 3.91 20.91 -9.78
C LEU A 530 5.31 20.38 -10.10
N ILE A 531 5.42 19.17 -10.64
CA ILE A 531 6.68 18.57 -11.10
C ILE A 531 7.27 19.37 -12.25
N ALA A 532 6.48 19.71 -13.28
CA ALA A 532 6.97 20.53 -14.38
C ALA A 532 7.46 21.92 -13.90
N SER A 533 6.78 22.50 -12.91
CA SER A 533 7.14 23.78 -12.33
C SER A 533 8.45 23.72 -11.52
N SER A 534 8.67 22.64 -10.77
CA SER A 534 9.92 22.42 -10.02
C SER A 534 11.10 22.20 -10.95
N LEU A 535 10.91 21.46 -12.05
CA LEU A 535 11.91 21.25 -13.08
C LEU A 535 12.23 22.54 -13.86
N ARG A 536 11.22 23.34 -14.22
CA ARG A 536 11.42 24.61 -14.96
C ARG A 536 12.15 25.67 -14.13
N LYS A 537 11.86 25.77 -12.82
CA LYS A 537 12.57 26.67 -11.89
C LYS A 537 14.08 26.34 -11.77
N GLY A 538 14.50 25.12 -12.16
CA GLY A 538 15.90 24.76 -12.32
C GLY A 538 16.63 25.42 -13.49
N SER A 539 15.92 25.95 -14.49
CA SER A 539 16.50 26.40 -15.78
C SER A 539 16.50 27.92 -16.02
N GLY A 540 15.67 28.71 -15.32
CA GLY A 540 15.60 30.14 -15.59
C GLY A 540 14.88 30.93 -14.50
N LYS A 541 15.59 31.90 -13.91
CA LYS A 541 15.16 32.85 -12.87
C LYS A 541 14.92 32.25 -11.47
N ARG A 542 15.99 32.34 -10.65
CA ARG A 542 15.99 32.15 -9.19
C ARG A 542 15.09 33.18 -8.49
N LEU A 543 13.92 32.76 -8.03
CA LEU A 543 13.29 33.24 -6.81
C LEU A 543 13.43 32.07 -5.82
N HIS A 544 14.40 32.16 -4.90
CA HIS A 544 14.19 32.64 -3.52
C HIS A 544 13.21 31.78 -2.73
N GLU A 545 13.65 30.57 -2.38
CA GLU A 545 13.46 29.98 -1.05
C GLU A 545 14.34 28.73 -0.98
N GLY A 546 14.93 28.49 0.19
CA GLY A 546 15.88 27.40 0.43
C GLY A 546 15.18 26.05 0.45
N SER A 547 14.62 25.65 -0.68
CA SER A 547 13.99 24.34 -0.84
C SER A 547 15.06 23.28 -0.59
N ALA A 548 14.83 22.46 0.42
CA ALA A 548 15.39 21.13 0.52
C ALA A 548 15.32 20.44 -0.86
N LEU A 549 16.28 19.56 -1.13
CA LEU A 549 16.25 18.70 -2.32
C LEU A 549 14.83 18.11 -2.41
N LEU A 550 14.10 18.49 -3.45
CA LEU A 550 12.74 18.06 -3.68
C LEU A 550 12.79 16.59 -4.07
N ASP A 551 12.16 15.73 -3.29
CA ASP A 551 11.72 14.44 -3.82
C ASP A 551 10.47 14.70 -4.66
N ILE A 552 10.57 14.40 -5.95
CA ILE A 552 9.48 14.62 -6.91
C ILE A 552 8.28 13.70 -6.61
N GLU A 553 8.52 12.61 -5.89
CA GLU A 553 7.51 11.70 -5.37
C GLU A 553 6.66 12.38 -4.28
N ASP A 554 7.29 13.15 -3.40
CA ASP A 554 6.63 13.88 -2.32
C ASP A 554 6.01 15.20 -2.76
N VAL A 555 6.09 15.58 -4.05
CA VAL A 555 5.54 16.86 -4.50
C VAL A 555 4.02 16.88 -4.33
N GLY A 556 3.56 17.69 -3.39
CA GLY A 556 2.16 17.77 -3.01
C GLY A 556 1.69 16.64 -2.09
N SER A 557 2.57 15.78 -1.55
CA SER A 557 2.15 14.74 -0.60
C SER A 557 1.93 15.27 0.82
N ALA A 558 1.52 14.39 1.73
CA ALA A 558 1.51 14.69 3.16
C ALA A 558 2.93 15.05 3.67
N ASP A 559 3.94 14.39 3.10
CA ASP A 559 5.36 14.59 3.41
C ASP A 559 5.96 15.85 2.77
N ASP A 560 5.24 16.49 1.85
CA ASP A 560 5.55 17.85 1.42
C ASP A 560 5.29 18.85 2.54
N LEU A 561 6.34 19.16 3.30
CA LEU A 561 6.28 20.10 4.42
C LEU A 561 6.29 21.57 3.98
N ARG A 562 6.30 21.86 2.67
CA ARG A 562 6.30 23.24 2.18
C ARG A 562 4.98 23.94 2.48
N ARG A 563 5.06 25.16 3.02
CA ARG A 563 3.89 26.00 3.28
C ARG A 563 3.20 26.46 1.99
N ASP A 564 3.92 26.50 0.88
CA ASP A 564 3.46 26.90 -0.45
C ASP A 564 3.32 25.72 -1.43
N LYS A 565 3.17 24.48 -0.92
CA LYS A 565 3.16 23.27 -1.75
C LYS A 565 2.13 23.28 -2.88
N TYR A 566 1.03 24.02 -2.72
CA TYR A 566 0.00 24.19 -3.72
C TYR A 566 -0.17 25.66 -4.14
N PRO A 567 -0.54 25.92 -5.41
CA PRO A 567 -0.96 27.26 -5.83
C PRO A 567 -2.10 27.80 -4.94
N PRO A 568 -2.12 29.13 -4.67
CA PRO A 568 -3.22 29.75 -3.93
C PRO A 568 -4.57 29.45 -4.60
N GLY A 569 -5.56 29.02 -3.81
CA GLY A 569 -6.90 28.68 -4.31
C GLY A 569 -7.06 27.25 -4.83
N THR A 570 -6.04 26.38 -4.68
CA THR A 570 -6.20 24.96 -4.99
C THR A 570 -7.22 24.31 -4.03
N PRO A 571 -8.28 23.65 -4.53
CA PRO A 571 -9.32 23.09 -3.68
C PRO A 571 -8.82 21.92 -2.80
N PRO A 572 -9.23 21.85 -1.51
CA PRO A 572 -8.84 20.76 -0.60
C PRO A 572 -9.24 19.37 -1.11
N HIS A 573 -10.41 19.25 -1.73
CA HIS A 573 -10.95 18.00 -2.27
C HIS A 573 -10.17 17.44 -3.48
N VAL A 574 -9.28 18.26 -4.08
CA VAL A 574 -8.30 17.81 -5.09
C VAL A 574 -6.99 17.43 -4.42
N THR A 575 -6.49 18.23 -3.48
CA THR A 575 -5.20 17.99 -2.82
C THR A 575 -5.17 16.73 -1.96
N VAL A 576 -6.33 16.32 -1.45
CA VAL A 576 -6.54 15.14 -0.62
C VAL A 576 -6.10 13.84 -1.33
N TRP A 577 -6.10 13.81 -2.67
CA TRP A 577 -5.66 12.68 -3.49
C TRP A 577 -4.14 12.59 -3.67
N LEU A 578 -3.41 13.63 -3.27
CA LEU A 578 -1.96 13.66 -3.32
C LEU A 578 -1.32 13.24 -2.00
N GLU A 579 -2.09 13.21 -0.90
CA GLU A 579 -1.59 12.97 0.45
C GLU A 579 -0.84 11.64 0.59
N ASP A 580 -1.38 10.55 0.03
CA ASP A 580 -0.80 9.20 0.09
C ASP A 580 -0.09 8.86 -1.23
N THR A 581 1.24 8.98 -1.23
CA THR A 581 2.09 8.71 -2.39
C THR A 581 1.98 7.25 -2.84
N HIS A 582 1.96 6.29 -1.90
CA HIS A 582 1.96 4.87 -2.20
C HIS A 582 0.67 4.44 -2.90
N VAL A 583 -0.49 4.85 -2.38
CA VAL A 583 -1.78 4.51 -3.01
C VAL A 583 -1.91 5.17 -4.37
N ARG A 584 -1.44 6.41 -4.53
CA ARG A 584 -1.44 7.13 -5.81
C ARG A 584 -0.61 6.41 -6.88
N GLU A 585 0.60 5.96 -6.53
CA GLU A 585 1.48 5.26 -7.46
C GLU A 585 0.86 3.95 -7.98
N MET A 586 0.03 3.28 -7.17
CA MET A 586 -0.66 2.05 -7.58
C MET A 586 -1.56 2.23 -8.80
N TYR A 587 -2.20 3.39 -9.00
CA TYR A 587 -3.14 3.61 -10.11
C TYR A 587 -2.70 4.72 -11.08
N GLU A 588 -1.54 5.36 -10.87
CA GLU A 588 -1.07 6.49 -11.70
C GLU A 588 -1.02 6.17 -13.21
N HIS A 589 -0.77 4.90 -13.53
CA HIS A 589 -0.69 4.38 -14.89
C HIS A 589 -2.07 4.16 -15.55
N GLU A 590 -3.14 4.02 -14.76
CA GLU A 590 -4.52 3.78 -15.23
C GLU A 590 -5.32 5.08 -15.39
N VAL A 591 -4.80 6.22 -14.93
CA VAL A 591 -5.56 7.50 -14.87
C VAL A 591 -6.11 7.92 -16.23
N ASP A 592 -5.35 7.76 -17.31
CA ASP A 592 -5.79 8.17 -18.64
C ASP A 592 -6.98 7.30 -19.14
N GLU A 593 -6.98 6.00 -18.83
CA GLU A 593 -8.09 5.08 -19.12
C GLU A 593 -9.31 5.38 -18.26
N MET A 594 -9.10 5.66 -16.97
CA MET A 594 -10.17 6.10 -16.06
C MET A 594 -10.84 7.39 -16.56
N VAL A 595 -10.07 8.38 -17.01
CA VAL A 595 -10.61 9.63 -17.57
C VAL A 595 -11.46 9.34 -18.80
N ALA A 596 -10.99 8.49 -19.70
CA ALA A 596 -11.74 8.10 -20.90
C ALA A 596 -13.07 7.43 -20.51
N GLU A 597 -13.04 6.54 -19.52
CA GLU A 597 -14.21 5.81 -19.06
C GLU A 597 -15.23 6.69 -18.33
N ILE A 598 -14.79 7.61 -17.45
CA ILE A 598 -15.66 8.58 -16.80
C ILE A 598 -16.38 9.44 -17.85
N ARG A 599 -15.63 9.94 -18.85
CA ARG A 599 -16.19 10.75 -19.94
C ARG A 599 -17.19 9.95 -20.77
N ARG A 600 -16.89 8.69 -21.08
CA ARG A 600 -17.79 7.79 -21.81
C ARG A 600 -19.12 7.63 -21.07
N ILE A 601 -19.08 7.32 -19.77
CA ILE A 601 -20.30 7.17 -18.95
C ILE A 601 -21.10 8.48 -18.92
N CYS A 602 -20.43 9.62 -18.75
CA CYS A 602 -21.09 10.92 -18.73
C CYS A 602 -21.71 11.28 -20.08
N ASP A 603 -21.05 11.00 -21.19
CA ASP A 603 -21.55 11.25 -22.55
C ASP A 603 -22.76 10.35 -22.87
N GLU A 604 -22.69 9.06 -22.54
CA GLU A 604 -23.78 8.09 -22.72
C GLU A 604 -25.04 8.49 -21.94
N ARG A 605 -24.87 8.98 -20.72
CA ARG A 605 -25.97 9.40 -19.84
C ARG A 605 -26.38 10.88 -20.01
N GLY A 606 -25.61 11.67 -20.76
CA GLY A 606 -25.83 13.11 -20.91
C GLY A 606 -25.61 13.91 -19.63
N TRP A 607 -24.67 13.51 -18.79
CA TRP A 607 -24.40 14.12 -17.49
C TRP A 607 -23.27 15.14 -17.52
N ASP A 608 -23.62 16.39 -17.20
CA ASP A 608 -22.62 17.39 -16.86
C ASP A 608 -22.13 17.15 -15.44
N LEU A 609 -20.82 17.01 -15.23
CA LEU A 609 -20.23 16.92 -13.89
C LEU A 609 -19.91 18.32 -13.38
N VAL A 610 -20.35 18.60 -12.15
CA VAL A 610 -20.11 19.86 -11.46
C VAL A 610 -19.35 19.58 -10.17
N ASP A 611 -18.57 20.56 -9.73
CA ASP A 611 -17.87 20.55 -8.46
C ASP A 611 -18.89 20.64 -7.32
N GLU A 612 -19.25 19.49 -6.76
CA GLU A 612 -20.21 19.40 -5.66
C GLU A 612 -19.64 19.84 -4.31
N GLU A 613 -18.31 19.89 -4.16
CA GLU A 613 -17.65 20.20 -2.88
C GLU A 613 -17.06 21.61 -2.80
N GLY A 614 -16.84 22.26 -3.94
CA GLY A 614 -16.32 23.62 -4.06
C GLY A 614 -17.37 24.61 -4.55
N ASP A 615 -17.05 25.32 -5.63
CA ASP A 615 -17.79 26.52 -6.06
C ASP A 615 -18.98 26.21 -6.98
N GLY A 616 -19.30 24.93 -7.22
CA GLY A 616 -20.31 24.52 -8.21
C GLY A 616 -19.84 24.67 -9.66
N GLY A 617 -18.53 24.80 -9.88
CA GLY A 617 -17.92 24.95 -11.21
C GLY A 617 -18.13 23.71 -12.09
N LEU A 618 -18.18 23.90 -13.41
CA LEU A 618 -18.32 22.79 -14.36
C LEU A 618 -16.98 22.02 -14.48
N LEU A 619 -16.97 20.75 -14.08
CA LEU A 619 -15.81 19.86 -14.19
C LEU A 619 -15.74 19.22 -15.57
N TYR A 620 -16.88 18.74 -16.07
CA TYR A 620 -17.01 18.12 -17.39
C TYR A 620 -18.37 18.42 -17.99
N LYS A 621 -18.40 18.72 -19.28
CA LYS A 621 -19.63 18.90 -20.05
C LYS A 621 -19.86 17.70 -20.94
N ALA A 622 -20.98 17.01 -20.78
CA ALA A 622 -21.32 15.89 -21.64
C ALA A 622 -21.50 16.36 -23.09
N ARG A 623 -20.96 15.59 -24.03
CA ARG A 623 -21.24 15.76 -25.45
C ARG A 623 -22.65 15.22 -25.69
N GLY A 624 -23.64 16.10 -25.58
CA GLY A 624 -25.05 15.71 -25.67
C GLY A 624 -25.34 14.79 -26.87
N THR A 625 -26.28 13.86 -26.69
CA THR A 625 -26.78 12.90 -27.69
C THR A 625 -27.51 13.58 -28.85
N ARG A 626 -26.84 14.47 -29.58
CA ARG A 626 -27.32 15.00 -30.86
C ARG A 626 -27.04 13.97 -31.95
N GLY A 627 -27.95 13.00 -32.10
CA GLY A 627 -27.90 12.11 -33.27
C GLY A 627 -28.86 10.92 -33.35
N ALA A 628 -29.64 10.56 -32.32
CA ALA A 628 -30.46 9.34 -32.35
C ALA A 628 -31.97 9.57 -32.17
N ALA A 629 -32.49 10.75 -32.48
CA ALA A 629 -33.92 11.01 -32.50
C ALA A 629 -34.28 11.97 -33.64
N THR A 630 -34.44 11.42 -34.85
CA THR A 630 -35.40 11.84 -35.90
C THR A 630 -35.14 11.01 -37.16
N GLY A 631 -35.74 9.83 -37.19
CA GLY A 631 -35.89 9.01 -38.38
C GLY A 631 -37.09 8.11 -38.14
N THR A 632 -38.27 8.62 -38.49
CA THR A 632 -39.54 7.91 -38.55
C THR A 632 -39.45 6.61 -39.32
#